data_AF-A0A5S4ZN73-F1
#
_entry.id   AF-A0A5S4ZN73-F1
#
_cell.length_a   1.000
_cell.length_b   1.000
_cell.length_c   1.000
_cell.angle_alpha   90.00
_cell.angle_beta   90.00
_cell.angle_gamma   90.00
#
_symmetry.space_group_name_H-M   'P 1'
#
loop_
_entity.id
_entity.type
_entity.pdbx_description
1 polymer ?
#
loop_
_entity_poly.entity_id
_entity_poly.type
_entity_poly.pdbx_seq_one_letter_code
_entity_poly.pdbx_strand_id
1 'polypeptide(L)'
;MVQVVEIYNIMIKGYKPYNPNQIYLFPPAPQDWLPKEHLVYFISDLVDHLDLTVIHKVYEKGIKGQPPYHPVLMTKILFYAYCRG
;
A
#
# COMPACT_ATOMS: atom_id res chain seq x y z
N MET A 1 2.61 -19.94 -19.05
CA MET A 1 3.80 -20.58 -18.44
C MET A 1 4.48 -19.68 -17.40
N VAL A 2 4.72 -18.39 -17.69
CA VAL A 2 5.30 -17.41 -16.74
C VAL A 2 4.45 -17.19 -15.48
N GLN A 3 3.11 -17.10 -15.62
CA GLN A 3 2.19 -16.88 -14.49
C GLN A 3 2.06 -18.07 -13.52
N VAL A 4 2.37 -19.29 -13.95
CA VAL A 4 2.32 -20.49 -13.09
C VAL A 4 3.55 -20.56 -12.17
N VAL A 5 4.67 -19.99 -12.61
CA VAL A 5 5.92 -19.91 -11.83
C VAL A 5 5.81 -18.91 -10.68
N GLU A 6 5.14 -17.78 -10.89
CA GLU A 6 4.86 -16.80 -9.82
C GLU A 6 3.97 -17.38 -8.71
N ILE A 7 2.97 -18.19 -9.07
CA ILE A 7 2.07 -18.83 -8.11
C ILE A 7 2.80 -19.91 -7.29
N TYR A 8 3.74 -20.65 -7.90
CA TYR A 8 4.52 -21.67 -7.18
C TYR A 8 5.51 -21.08 -6.17
N ASN A 9 6.05 -19.88 -6.44
CA ASN A 9 7.00 -19.19 -5.56
C ASN A 9 6.38 -18.71 -4.23
N ILE A 10 5.05 -18.66 -4.14
CA ILE A 10 4.33 -18.34 -2.89
C ILE A 10 4.36 -19.53 -1.91
N MET A 11 4.58 -20.76 -2.39
CA MET A 11 4.47 -22.00 -1.58
C MET A 11 5.82 -22.66 -1.22
N ILE A 12 6.95 -22.12 -1.66
CA ILE A 12 8.28 -22.52 -1.22
C ILE A 12 8.92 -21.29 -0.60
N LYS A 13 9.08 -21.28 0.73
CA LYS A 13 9.87 -20.24 1.43
C LYS A 13 11.34 -20.40 1.05
N GLY A 14 11.69 -19.98 -0.16
CA GLY A 14 13.06 -19.82 -0.60
C GLY A 14 13.75 -18.72 0.19
N TYR A 15 15.08 -18.71 0.15
CA TYR A 15 15.85 -17.59 0.70
C TYR A 15 15.50 -16.29 -0.03
N LYS A 16 15.56 -15.17 0.71
CA LYS A 16 15.46 -13.85 0.06
C LYS A 16 16.59 -13.70 -0.98
N PRO A 17 16.37 -12.93 -2.07
CA PRO A 17 17.41 -12.65 -3.05
C PRO A 17 18.68 -12.13 -2.36
N TYR A 18 19.83 -12.77 -2.63
CA TYR A 18 21.13 -12.32 -2.14
C TYR A 18 21.64 -11.19 -3.02
N ASN A 19 21.62 -9.96 -2.49
CA ASN A 19 22.12 -8.78 -3.19
C ASN A 19 23.10 -8.00 -2.28
N PRO A 20 24.42 -8.30 -2.33
CA PRO A 20 25.40 -7.62 -1.49
C PRO A 20 25.61 -6.14 -1.87
N ASN A 21 25.19 -5.75 -3.08
CA ASN A 21 25.21 -4.36 -3.54
C ASN A 21 23.91 -3.62 -3.18
N GLN A 22 23.03 -4.21 -2.37
CA GLN A 22 21.82 -3.56 -1.90
C GLN A 22 22.19 -2.36 -1.03
N ILE A 23 21.82 -1.16 -1.52
CA ILE A 23 22.14 0.11 -0.88
C ILE A 23 21.34 0.32 0.42
N TYR A 24 20.10 -0.17 0.46
CA TYR A 24 19.19 0.05 1.58
C TYR A 24 18.73 -1.25 2.21
N LEU A 25 18.92 -1.42 3.52
CA LEU A 25 18.40 -2.58 4.26
C LEU A 25 16.86 -2.56 4.34
N PHE A 26 16.30 -1.37 4.52
CA PHE A 26 14.86 -1.10 4.53
C PHE A 26 14.53 -0.12 3.40
N PRO A 27 13.33 -0.18 2.80
CA PRO A 27 12.92 0.87 1.87
C PRO A 27 13.04 2.25 2.56
N PRO A 28 13.52 3.30 1.85
CA PRO A 28 13.60 4.64 2.41
C PRO A 28 12.20 5.13 2.80
N ALA A 29 12.14 5.92 3.86
CA ALA A 29 10.86 6.46 4.30
C ALA A 29 10.37 7.48 3.26
N PRO A 30 9.06 7.54 2.95
CA PRO A 30 8.50 8.59 2.09
C PRO A 30 8.92 10.02 2.49
N GLN A 31 9.08 10.24 3.78
CA GLN A 31 9.49 11.51 4.40
C GLN A 31 10.93 11.91 4.06
N ASP A 32 11.80 10.97 3.65
CA ASP A 32 13.19 11.26 3.32
C ASP A 32 13.31 11.99 1.97
N TRP A 33 12.31 11.90 1.11
CA TRP A 33 12.34 12.47 -0.24
C TRP A 33 11.14 13.39 -0.57
N LEU A 34 10.06 13.38 0.21
CA LEU A 34 8.97 14.34 0.04
C LEU A 34 9.30 15.70 0.68
N PRO A 35 8.96 16.82 0.01
CA PRO A 35 8.99 18.14 0.65
C PRO A 35 8.08 18.19 1.87
N LYS A 36 8.50 18.83 2.97
CA LYS A 36 7.73 18.90 4.22
C LYS A 36 6.32 19.48 4.07
N GLU A 37 6.13 20.34 3.08
CA GLU A 37 4.87 21.05 2.79
C GLU A 37 4.01 20.32 1.74
N HIS A 38 4.35 19.06 1.42
CA HIS A 38 3.64 18.30 0.41
C HIS A 38 2.18 18.01 0.81
N LEU A 39 1.24 18.23 -0.12
CA LEU A 39 -0.20 18.06 0.07
C LEU A 39 -0.60 16.71 0.66
N VAL A 40 0.16 15.64 0.39
CA VAL A 40 -0.13 14.30 0.89
C VAL A 40 -0.18 14.23 2.43
N TYR A 41 0.58 15.08 3.13
CA TYR A 41 0.57 15.09 4.59
C TYR A 41 -0.76 15.62 5.11
N PHE A 42 -1.24 16.74 4.55
CA PHE A 42 -2.57 17.26 4.85
C PHE A 42 -3.68 16.24 4.55
N ILE A 43 -3.62 15.56 3.40
CA ILE A 43 -4.60 14.53 3.05
C ILE A 43 -4.51 13.34 4.00
N SER A 44 -3.29 12.93 4.38
CA SER A 44 -3.10 11.83 5.34
C SER A 44 -3.77 12.16 6.66
N ASP A 45 -3.45 13.33 7.23
CA ASP A 45 -3.99 13.79 8.49
C ASP A 45 -5.52 13.90 8.42
N LEU A 46 -6.05 14.48 7.34
CA LEU A 46 -7.49 14.61 7.14
C LEU A 46 -8.18 13.24 7.13
N VAL A 47 -7.66 12.27 6.37
CA VAL A 47 -8.27 10.94 6.27
C VAL A 47 -8.17 10.16 7.57
N ASP A 48 -7.12 10.37 8.36
CA ASP A 48 -6.95 9.71 9.67
C ASP A 48 -8.02 10.16 10.69
N HIS A 49 -8.72 11.27 10.44
CA HIS A 49 -9.84 11.75 11.25
C HIS A 49 -11.22 11.30 10.74
N LEU A 50 -11.31 10.59 9.61
CA LEU A 50 -12.58 10.13 9.05
C LEU A 50 -13.00 8.77 9.63
N ASP A 51 -14.29 8.63 9.95
CA ASP A 51 -14.87 7.33 10.29
C ASP A 51 -15.12 6.50 9.01
N LEU A 52 -14.25 5.52 8.76
CA LEU A 52 -14.38 4.58 7.64
C LEU A 52 -14.96 3.22 8.06
N THR A 53 -15.46 3.06 9.29
CA THR A 53 -15.89 1.76 9.84
C THR A 53 -16.98 1.08 8.99
N VAL A 54 -17.87 1.86 8.37
CA VAL A 54 -18.90 1.34 7.47
C VAL A 54 -18.29 0.65 6.26
N ILE A 55 -17.23 1.24 5.67
CA ILE A 55 -16.53 0.66 4.51
C ILE A 55 -15.80 -0.62 4.93
N HIS A 56 -15.11 -0.60 6.07
CA HIS A 56 -14.45 -1.79 6.63
C HIS A 56 -15.43 -2.98 6.77
N LYS A 57 -16.61 -2.75 7.37
CA LYS A 57 -17.63 -3.80 7.58
C LYS A 57 -18.13 -4.47 6.29
N VAL A 58 -18.12 -3.75 5.17
CA VAL A 58 -18.54 -4.29 3.86
C VAL A 58 -17.45 -5.20 3.30
N TYR A 59 -16.19 -4.78 3.37
CA TYR A 59 -15.07 -5.48 2.73
C TYR A 59 -14.45 -6.60 3.58
N GLU A 60 -14.63 -6.60 4.90
CA GLU A 60 -14.19 -7.71 5.78
C GLU A 60 -14.88 -9.05 5.48
N LYS A 61 -16.08 -9.02 4.90
CA LYS A 61 -16.90 -10.22 4.66
C LYS A 61 -16.64 -10.88 3.30
N GLY A 62 -15.78 -10.30 2.47
CA GLY A 62 -15.47 -10.81 1.14
C GLY A 62 -14.51 -12.01 1.20
N ILE A 63 -14.93 -13.16 0.67
CA ILE A 63 -14.12 -14.40 0.61
C ILE A 63 -13.59 -14.72 -0.80
N LYS A 64 -13.81 -13.83 -1.78
CA LYS A 64 -13.46 -14.08 -3.18
C LYS A 64 -12.50 -13.01 -3.70
N GLY A 65 -11.51 -13.43 -4.47
CA GLY A 65 -10.53 -12.56 -5.11
C GLY A 65 -9.25 -12.38 -4.30
N GLN A 66 -8.42 -11.44 -4.75
CA GLN A 66 -7.23 -11.01 -4.02
C GLN A 66 -7.65 -10.26 -2.73
N PRO A 67 -6.83 -10.30 -1.66
CA PRO A 67 -7.06 -9.49 -0.47
C PRO A 67 -7.29 -8.02 -0.84
N PRO A 68 -8.31 -7.34 -0.26
CA PRO A 68 -8.59 -5.95 -0.57
C PRO A 68 -7.48 -5.03 -0.05
N TYR A 69 -7.25 -3.92 -0.75
CA TYR A 69 -6.46 -2.82 -0.22
C TYR A 69 -7.15 -2.18 0.99
N HIS A 70 -6.37 -1.61 1.90
CA HIS A 70 -6.90 -0.96 3.10
C HIS A 70 -7.79 0.25 2.72
N PRO A 71 -9.01 0.39 3.27
CA PRO A 71 -9.90 1.52 2.95
C PRO A 71 -9.24 2.90 3.13
N VAL A 72 -8.53 3.12 4.24
CA VAL A 72 -7.74 4.35 4.47
C VAL A 72 -6.79 4.67 3.32
N LEU A 73 -6.07 3.67 2.78
CA LEU A 73 -5.15 3.87 1.66
C LEU A 73 -5.91 4.32 0.41
N MET A 74 -7.01 3.64 0.09
CA MET A 74 -7.83 3.95 -1.07
C MET A 74 -8.42 5.37 -0.99
N THR A 75 -8.89 5.79 0.19
CA THR A 75 -9.41 7.14 0.43
C THR A 75 -8.32 8.20 0.26
N LYS A 76 -7.11 7.98 0.81
CA LYS A 76 -5.97 8.90 0.64
C LYS A 76 -5.60 9.07 -0.84
N ILE A 77 -5.56 7.98 -1.61
CA ILE A 77 -5.27 8.02 -3.05
C ILE A 77 -6.36 8.78 -3.80
N LEU A 78 -7.64 8.49 -3.52
CA LEU A 78 -8.78 9.14 -4.17
C LEU A 78 -8.75 10.66 -3.97
N PHE A 79 -8.53 11.12 -2.73
CA PHE A 79 -8.45 12.54 -2.42
C PHE A 79 -7.23 13.19 -3.07
N TYR A 80 -6.08 12.51 -3.02
CA TYR A 80 -4.88 13.03 -3.67
C TYR A 80 -5.06 13.22 -5.17
N ALA A 81 -5.64 12.21 -5.85
CA ALA A 81 -5.97 12.29 -7.27
C ALA A 81 -6.95 13.44 -7.54
N TYR A 82 -8.02 13.55 -6.74
CA TYR A 82 -9.00 14.61 -6.89
C TYR A 82 -8.40 16.02 -6.73
N CYS A 83 -7.47 16.20 -5.79
CA CYS A 83 -6.77 17.48 -5.61
C CYS A 83 -5.76 17.80 -6.71
N ARG A 84 -5.29 16.79 -7.47
CA ARG A 84 -4.21 16.93 -8.45
C ARG A 84 -4.69 16.95 -9.91
N GLY A 85 -5.87 16.41 -10.20
CA GLY A 85 -6.43 16.31 -11.56
C GLY A 85 -5.87 15.12 -12.33
#